data_AF-A0A4U1G4C3-F1
#
_entry.id   AF-A0A4U1G4C3-F1
#
_cell.length_a   1.000
_cell.length_b   1.000
_cell.length_c   1.000
_cell.angle_alpha   90.00
_cell.angle_beta   90.00
_cell.angle_gamma   90.00
#
_symmetry.space_group_name_H-M   'P 1'
#
loop_
_entity.id
_entity.type
_entity.pdbx_description
1 polymer ?
#
loop_
_entity_poly.entity_id
_entity_poly.type
_entity_poly.pdbx_seq_one_letter_code
_entity_poly.pdbx_strand_id
1 'polypeptide(L)' 'MEKEEIKSLLEIIDQQVSSSILGGMEETYEELERLGYITIVRDRVQHSASLTPEGLHYLEMLNR' A
#
# COMPACT_ATOMS: atom_id res chain seq x y z
N MET A 1 4.25 -12.13 0.79
CA MET A 1 2.80 -11.97 0.54
C MET A 1 2.38 -12.62 -0.77
N GLU A 2 1.13 -13.08 -0.90
CA GLU A 2 0.59 -13.56 -2.19
C GLU A 2 0.21 -12.40 -3.13
N LYS A 3 0.14 -12.68 -4.44
CA LYS A 3 -0.18 -11.65 -5.46
C LYS A 3 -1.56 -11.02 -5.27
N GLU A 4 -2.56 -11.81 -4.90
CA GLU A 4 -3.93 -11.32 -4.66
C GLU A 4 -4.01 -10.42 -3.42
N GLU A 5 -3.21 -10.71 -2.39
CA GLU A 5 -3.11 -9.86 -1.20
C GLU A 5 -2.47 -8.51 -1.55
N ILE A 6 -1.38 -8.52 -2.31
CA ILE A 6 -0.73 -7.30 -2.79
C ILE A 6 -1.72 -6.48 -3.61
N LYS A 7 -2.42 -7.10 -4.57
CA LYS A 7 -3.44 -6.43 -5.38
C LYS A 7 -4.48 -5.73 -4.51
N SER A 8 -5.10 -6.48 -3.60
CA SER A 8 -6.16 -5.97 -2.73
C SER A 8 -5.69 -4.78 -1.90
N LEU A 9 -4.47 -4.85 -1.35
CA LEU A 9 -3.90 -3.76 -0.55
C LEU A 9 -3.60 -2.53 -1.40
N LEU A 10 -3.02 -2.70 -2.59
CA LEU A 10 -2.77 -1.59 -3.51
C LEU A 10 -4.09 -0.92 -3.94
N GLU A 11 -5.15 -1.69 -4.23
CA GLU A 11 -6.48 -1.13 -4.52
C GLU A 11 -7.09 -0.37 -3.34
N ILE A 12 -6.94 -0.89 -2.11
CA ILE A 12 -7.40 -0.21 -0.90
C ILE A 12 -6.67 1.12 -0.72
N ILE A 13 -5.35 1.16 -0.93
CA ILE A 13 -4.56 2.39 -0.80
C ILE A 13 -4.91 3.39 -1.90
N ASP A 14 -5.16 2.92 -3.13
CA ASP A 14 -5.61 3.77 -4.25
C ASP A 14 -6.97 4.43 -3.96
N GLN A 15 -7.93 3.63 -3.47
CA GLN A 15 -9.30 4.10 -3.21
C GLN A 15 -9.44 4.89 -1.90
N GLN A 16 -8.67 4.53 -0.86
CA GLN A 16 -8.68 5.20 0.44
C GLN A 16 -7.43 6.07 0.60
N VAL A 17 -7.50 7.29 0.09
CA VAL A 17 -6.44 8.32 0.11
C VAL A 17 -5.91 8.66 1.52
N SER A 18 -6.50 8.15 2.61
CA SER A 18 -5.96 8.25 3.97
C SER A 18 -6.64 7.24 4.89
N SER A 19 -6.15 6.00 4.91
CA SER A 19 -6.57 5.04 5.93
C SER A 19 -5.57 5.07 7.10
N SER A 20 -6.05 4.94 8.35
CA SER A 20 -5.17 4.69 9.51
C SER A 20 -4.66 3.27 9.40
N ILE A 21 -3.59 3.10 8.64
CA ILE A 21 -3.16 1.80 8.12
C ILE A 21 -2.49 0.93 9.21
N LEU A 22 -2.00 1.55 10.29
CA LEU A 22 -1.25 0.88 11.34
C LEU A 22 -2.14 0.34 12.47
N GLY A 23 -3.17 -0.41 12.11
CA GLY A 23 -4.07 -1.12 13.02
C GLY A 23 -3.81 -2.63 13.07
N GLY A 24 -2.55 -3.05 13.15
CA GLY A 24 -2.16 -4.48 13.24
C GLY A 24 -1.67 -5.13 11.95
N MET A 25 -1.55 -4.38 10.83
CA MET A 25 -0.97 -4.86 9.57
C MET A 25 0.36 -4.17 9.21
N GLU A 26 1.03 -3.56 10.19
CA GLU A 26 2.23 -2.74 9.99
C GLU A 26 3.33 -3.46 9.19
N GLU A 27 3.59 -4.72 9.51
CA GLU A 27 4.58 -5.55 8.81
C GLU A 27 4.24 -5.73 7.31
N THR A 28 2.97 -5.87 6.98
CA THR A 28 2.49 -6.05 5.60
C THR A 28 2.70 -4.80 4.76
N TYR A 29 2.40 -3.63 5.31
CA TYR A 29 2.65 -2.37 4.61
C TYR A 29 4.14 -2.06 4.53
N GLU A 30 4.92 -2.35 5.58
CA GLU A 30 6.37 -2.23 5.53
C GLU A 30 7.00 -3.15 4.48
N GLU A 31 6.45 -4.36 4.26
CA GLU A 31 6.88 -5.25 3.19
C GLU A 31 6.55 -4.65 1.81
N LEU A 32 5.35 -4.09 1.61
CA LEU A 32 4.99 -3.37 0.38
C LEU A 32 5.89 -2.15 0.12
N GLU A 33 6.27 -1.42 1.16
CA GLU A 33 7.21 -0.30 1.08
C GLU A 33 8.62 -0.79 0.70
N ARG A 34 9.09 -1.89 1.30
CA ARG A 34 10.36 -2.53 0.92
C ARG A 34 10.38 -3.03 -0.52
N LEU A 35 9.23 -3.48 -1.03
CA LEU A 35 9.06 -3.87 -2.42
C LEU A 35 8.99 -2.66 -3.36
N GLY A 36 8.87 -1.45 -2.82
CA GLY A 36 8.82 -0.20 -3.58
C GLY A 36 7.46 0.10 -4.20
N TYR A 37 6.39 -0.57 -3.78
CA TYR A 37 5.04 -0.36 -4.33
C TYR A 37 4.26 0.75 -3.60
N ILE A 38 4.62 1.03 -2.34
CA ILE A 38 3.96 2.07 -1.55
C ILE A 38 5.00 2.88 -0.78
N THR A 39 4.59 4.03 -0.27
CA THR A 39 5.35 4.83 0.69
C THR A 39 4.50 5.07 1.91
N ILE A 40 5.04 4.80 3.09
CA ILE A 40 4.35 5.00 4.37
C ILE A 40 4.78 6.35 4.93
N VAL A 41 3.85 7.28 5.00
CA VAL A 41 4.04 8.56 5.69
C VAL A 41 3.62 8.39 7.14
N ARG A 42 4.62 8.20 8.01
CA ARG A 42 4.43 8.14 9.46
C ARG A 42 4.36 9.55 10.03
N ASP A 43 3.20 10.20 9.89
CA ASP A 43 2.99 11.51 10.52
C ASP A 43 2.61 11.36 12.01
N ARG A 44 2.76 12.44 12.80
CA ARG A 44 2.57 12.43 14.26
C ARG A 44 1.12 12.19 14.68
N VAL A 45 0.17 12.37 13.76
CA VAL A 45 -1.28 12.31 14.04
C VAL A 45 -1.93 11.10 13.38
N GLN A 46 -1.46 10.71 12.19
CA GLN A 46 -2.01 9.58 11.45
C GLN A 46 -0.95 8.99 10.54
N HIS A 47 -0.80 7.68 10.57
CA HIS A 47 0.01 6.97 9.59
C HIS A 47 -0.80 6.81 8.31
N SER A 48 -0.30 7.33 7.20
CA SER A 48 -0.89 7.15 5.88
C SER A 48 0.05 6.36 4.98
N ALA A 49 -0.53 5.67 4.00
CA ALA A 49 0.21 5.02 2.92
C ALA A 49 -0.21 5.65 1.60
N SER A 50 0.71 5.74 0.65
CA SER A 50 0.44 6.23 -0.70
C SER A 50 1.12 5.34 -1.72
N LEU A 51 0.49 5.14 -2.88
CA LEU A 51 1.08 4.35 -3.95
C LEU A 51 2.27 5.07 -4.58
N THR A 52 3.32 4.30 -4.88
CA THR A 52 4.40 4.77 -5.75
C THR A 52 4.00 4.59 -7.22
N PRO A 53 4.70 5.24 -8.17
CA PRO A 53 4.52 4.97 -9.59
C PRO A 53 4.65 3.48 -9.94
N GLU A 54 5.58 2.78 -9.28
CA GLU A 54 5.80 1.34 -9.46
C GLU A 54 4.62 0.51 -8.95
N GLY A 55 4.05 0.86 -7.79
CA GLY A 55 2.87 0.19 -7.24
C GLY A 55 1.64 0.38 -8.10
N LEU A 56 1.43 1.59 -8.63
CA LEU A 56 0.37 1.89 -9.60
C LEU A 56 0.51 1.05 -10.86
N HIS A 57 1.70 1.02 -11.46
CA HIS A 57 1.94 0.23 -12.67
C HIS A 57 1.77 -1.27 -12.43
N TYR A 58 2.20 -1.77 -11.26
CA TYR A 58 1.99 -3.15 -10.87
C TYR A 58 0.49 -3.47 -10.69
N LEU A 59 -0.26 -2.57 -10.05
CA LEU A 59 -1.70 -2.70 -9.89
C LEU A 59 -2.44 -2.70 -11.24
N GLU A 60 -2.06 -1.82 -12.17
CA GLU A 60 -2.59 -1.81 -13.54
C GLU A 60 -2.30 -3.12 -14.29
N MET A 61 -1.09 -3.67 -14.14
CA MET A 61 -0.74 -4.98 -14.70
C MET A 61 -1.61 -6.11 -14.13
N LEU A 62 -1.93 -6.08 -12.85
CA LEU A 62 -2.78 -7.06 -12.18
C LEU A 62 -4.28 -6.91 -12.48
N ASN A 63 -4.68 -5.78 -13.05
CA ASN A 63 -6.04 -5.50 -13.49
C ASN A 63 -6.28 -5.84 -14.97
N ARG A 64 -5.24 -6.24 -15.70
CA ARG A 64 -5.31 -6.76 -17.07
C ARG A 64 -5.45 -8.27 -17.12
#